data_AF-A0AAV4U6E3-F1
#
_entry.id   AF-A0AAV4U6E3-F1
#
_cell.length_a   1.000
_cell.length_b   1.000
_cell.length_c   1.000
_cell.angle_alpha   90.00
_cell.angle_beta   90.00
_cell.angle_gamma   90.00
#
_symmetry.space_group_name_H-M   'P 1'
#
loop_
_entity.id
_entity.type
_entity.pdbx_description
1 polymer ?
#
loop_
_entity_poly.entity_id
_entity_poly.type
_entity_poly.pdbx_seq_one_letter_code
_entity_poly.pdbx_strand_id
1 'polypeptide(L)'
;MKKLSPFSYSSFDIIVGKSDSTSGSSISISIESALGCFDFLNTAIDNEENENANDPPFENSEIRVLDRCLKCDEDVDLVLTDHLLYCTRLVSSLNSAGPFKCIEETSLRKIRKQQTCLDAILNILKQSNFCLCNLFKESEEDIHQIWTRICGNGLYCVADHFSFEMENELRSIAVLDSYMASIVSPRLVSDILDSSHFDPTSRISVFQFKSYFTTLNRAHSMILEFVADSLAAEDLKCKDVQKAFYAVSVLSKIVPSSYSLFYVGCLLTDSNPDLKNVAVTYLKAVCTNEDLRLKVISSFLKMLQSGNISTKLVSCKALEVLKAKHCIEQLAYVADTDNDVNVRDAARCVLRCFEEDSSPLEKT
;
A
#
# COMPACT_ATOMS: atom_id res chain seq x y z
N MET A 1 32.84 22.56 -20.65
CA MET A 1 32.34 21.20 -20.94
C MET A 1 33.07 20.22 -20.02
N LYS A 2 32.46 19.88 -18.87
CA LYS A 2 32.98 18.87 -17.93
C LYS A 2 32.12 17.61 -18.05
N LYS A 3 32.75 16.49 -18.40
CA LYS A 3 32.13 15.15 -18.38
C LYS A 3 32.05 14.67 -16.92
N LEU A 4 30.86 14.32 -16.46
CA LEU A 4 30.63 13.62 -15.20
C LEU A 4 30.63 12.11 -15.46
N SER A 5 31.41 11.38 -14.67
CA SER A 5 31.48 9.91 -14.61
C SER A 5 30.30 9.34 -13.79
N PRO A 6 29.90 8.08 -14.02
CA PRO A 6 28.77 7.46 -13.31
C PRO A 6 29.16 6.94 -11.92
N PHE A 7 28.21 7.06 -10.99
CA PHE A 7 28.28 6.67 -9.58
C PHE A 7 28.31 5.14 -9.40
N SER A 8 29.21 4.65 -8.53
CA SER A 8 29.22 3.29 -8.01
C SER A 8 28.36 3.20 -6.74
N TYR A 9 27.43 2.24 -6.68
CA TYR A 9 26.77 1.85 -5.44
C TYR A 9 27.62 0.80 -4.71
N SER A 10 27.93 1.03 -3.43
CA SER A 10 28.67 0.09 -2.59
C SER A 10 27.76 -0.96 -1.98
N SER A 11 28.27 -2.19 -1.95
CA SER A 11 27.72 -3.38 -1.30
C SER A 11 27.40 -3.18 0.18
N PHE A 12 26.30 -3.79 0.64
CA PHE A 12 26.00 -3.96 2.06
C PHE A 12 26.53 -5.33 2.54
N ASP A 13 27.38 -5.30 3.56
CA ASP A 13 27.87 -6.48 4.26
C ASP A 13 26.80 -7.10 5.17
N ILE A 14 26.67 -8.42 5.09
CA ILE A 14 25.78 -9.25 5.91
C ILE A 14 26.51 -9.58 7.23
N ILE A 15 26.02 -9.05 8.35
CA ILE A 15 26.49 -9.43 9.69
C ILE A 15 25.71 -10.66 10.15
N VAL A 16 26.42 -11.78 10.30
CA VAL A 16 25.95 -13.03 10.91
C VAL A 16 25.92 -12.86 12.43
N GLY A 17 24.71 -12.85 13.00
CA GLY A 17 24.47 -12.83 14.46
C GLY A 17 24.12 -14.22 14.99
N LYS A 18 24.92 -14.67 15.95
CA LYS A 18 24.88 -15.96 16.65
C LYS A 18 23.58 -16.15 17.45
N SER A 19 23.09 -17.38 17.45
CA SER A 19 21.98 -17.91 18.26
C SER A 19 22.32 -17.96 19.76
N ASP A 20 21.41 -17.47 20.60
CA ASP A 20 21.30 -17.91 21.99
C ASP A 20 19.84 -18.17 22.36
N SER A 21 19.64 -19.34 22.95
CA SER A 21 18.38 -19.94 23.40
C SER A 21 18.00 -19.47 24.80
N THR A 22 16.75 -19.04 25.00
CA THR A 22 16.11 -19.04 26.33
C THR A 22 14.64 -19.43 26.23
N SER A 23 14.31 -20.44 27.02
CA SER A 23 13.02 -21.12 27.19
C SER A 23 12.01 -20.27 28.00
N GLY A 24 10.71 -20.40 27.74
CA GLY A 24 9.69 -19.90 28.67
C GLY A 24 8.23 -19.86 28.20
N SER A 25 7.46 -20.89 28.58
CA SER A 25 5.99 -21.04 28.72
C SER A 25 5.05 -20.75 27.54
N SER A 26 4.49 -21.84 26.99
CA SER A 26 3.26 -21.87 26.21
C SER A 26 2.03 -21.81 27.13
N ILE A 27 1.37 -20.65 27.17
CA ILE A 27 0.00 -20.52 27.68
C ILE A 27 -0.93 -20.68 26.47
N SER A 28 -1.59 -21.83 26.38
CA SER A 28 -2.67 -22.08 25.42
C SER A 28 -3.96 -21.44 25.93
N ILE A 29 -4.32 -20.28 25.38
CA ILE A 29 -5.61 -19.62 25.63
C ILE A 29 -6.63 -20.23 24.64
N SER A 30 -7.69 -20.86 25.16
CA SER A 30 -8.78 -21.37 24.35
C SER A 30 -9.66 -20.22 23.82
N ILE A 31 -10.19 -20.39 22.61
CA ILE A 31 -10.99 -19.40 21.86
C ILE A 31 -12.19 -18.87 22.65
N GLU A 32 -12.72 -19.66 23.58
CA GLU A 32 -13.87 -19.29 24.41
C GLU A 32 -13.54 -18.20 25.45
N SER A 33 -12.28 -18.08 25.88
CA SER A 33 -11.85 -17.05 26.84
C SER A 33 -11.77 -15.65 26.21
N ALA A 34 -11.64 -15.54 24.90
CA ALA A 34 -11.50 -14.26 24.21
C ALA A 34 -12.86 -13.64 23.81
N LEU A 35 -13.91 -14.46 23.74
CA LEU A 35 -15.24 -14.04 23.29
C LEU A 35 -16.16 -13.58 24.44
N GLY A 36 -15.81 -13.86 25.69
CA GLY A 36 -16.58 -13.40 26.87
C GLY A 36 -16.36 -11.92 27.24
N CYS A 37 -15.39 -11.22 26.62
CA CYS A 37 -15.05 -9.84 26.98
C CYS A 37 -15.91 -8.77 26.26
N PHE A 38 -16.85 -9.16 25.40
CA PHE A 38 -17.61 -8.23 24.55
C PHE A 38 -19.11 -8.10 24.91
N ASP A 39 -19.56 -8.67 26.04
CA ASP A 39 -20.95 -8.54 26.51
C ASP A 39 -21.25 -7.20 27.22
N PHE A 40 -20.29 -6.29 27.31
CA PHE A 40 -20.44 -5.02 28.04
C PHE A 40 -21.21 -3.92 27.29
N LEU A 41 -21.48 -4.08 25.99
CA LEU A 41 -22.01 -2.98 25.16
C LEU A 41 -23.53 -2.95 24.97
N ASN A 42 -24.31 -3.82 25.63
CA ASN A 42 -25.75 -3.95 25.35
C ASN A 42 -26.72 -3.44 26.45
N THR A 43 -26.30 -2.64 27.43
CA THR A 43 -27.21 -2.20 28.51
C THR A 43 -27.16 -0.72 28.90
N ALA A 44 -26.84 0.21 27.99
CA ALA A 44 -26.92 1.64 28.32
C ALA A 44 -27.45 2.49 27.17
N ILE A 45 -28.69 2.25 26.75
CA ILE A 45 -29.50 3.28 26.09
C ILE A 45 -30.91 3.15 26.67
N ASP A 46 -31.19 3.93 27.70
CA ASP A 46 -32.54 4.41 28.00
C ASP A 46 -32.43 5.91 28.29
N ASN A 47 -33.25 6.66 27.55
CA ASN A 47 -33.35 8.12 27.54
C ASN A 47 -34.11 8.63 28.78
N GLU A 48 -33.87 9.89 29.18
CA GLU A 48 -34.85 11.00 29.12
C GLU A 48 -34.47 12.21 30.03
N GLU A 49 -34.98 13.38 29.63
CA GLU A 49 -35.13 14.67 30.37
C GLU A 49 -33.91 15.62 30.45
N ASN A 50 -34.00 16.96 30.31
CA ASN A 50 -35.11 17.92 30.23
C ASN A 50 -34.63 19.28 29.68
N GLU A 51 -35.55 20.10 29.15
CA GLU A 51 -35.38 21.46 28.62
C GLU A 51 -35.08 22.52 29.73
N ASN A 52 -34.33 23.59 29.39
CA ASN A 52 -34.78 24.99 29.59
C ASN A 52 -33.79 26.08 29.11
N ALA A 53 -34.38 27.21 28.73
CA ALA A 53 -33.84 28.32 27.94
C ALA A 53 -33.28 29.53 28.74
N ASN A 54 -32.62 30.44 27.98
CA ASN A 54 -32.36 31.89 28.17
C ASN A 54 -30.94 32.33 28.59
N ASP A 55 -30.20 32.99 27.69
CA ASP A 55 -29.75 34.40 27.82
C ASP A 55 -28.97 34.95 26.57
N PRO A 56 -28.79 36.29 26.43
CA PRO A 56 -28.81 37.05 25.16
C PRO A 56 -27.40 37.44 24.59
N PRO A 57 -27.30 38.20 23.47
CA PRO A 57 -26.10 38.24 22.62
C PRO A 57 -25.15 39.40 22.95
N PHE A 58 -23.84 39.16 22.97
CA PHE A 58 -22.83 40.23 22.94
C PHE A 58 -21.57 39.87 22.14
N GLU A 59 -21.39 40.67 21.09
CA GLU A 59 -20.22 41.19 20.39
C GLU A 59 -18.80 40.58 20.57
N ASN A 60 -18.19 40.34 19.40
CA ASN A 60 -16.80 40.62 19.02
C ASN A 60 -15.74 40.49 20.12
N SER A 61 -15.17 39.30 20.23
CA SER A 61 -13.79 39.13 20.67
C SER A 61 -13.01 38.38 19.60
N GLU A 62 -12.03 39.08 19.04
CA GLU A 62 -10.89 38.59 18.26
C GLU A 62 -10.67 37.07 18.35
N ILE A 63 -10.73 36.42 17.20
CA ILE A 63 -10.23 35.06 17.00
C ILE A 63 -8.72 35.10 17.28
N ARG A 64 -8.35 34.97 18.55
CA ARG A 64 -7.02 34.52 18.92
C ARG A 64 -6.95 33.08 18.47
N VAL A 65 -6.21 32.87 17.37
CA VAL A 65 -5.67 31.58 16.95
C VAL A 65 -5.03 30.96 18.18
N LEU A 66 -5.80 30.09 18.83
CA LEU A 66 -5.41 29.45 20.05
C LEU A 66 -4.72 28.17 19.61
N ASP A 67 -3.41 28.31 19.42
CA ASP A 67 -2.40 27.30 19.13
C ASP A 67 -2.25 26.30 20.29
N ARG A 68 -3.37 25.69 20.70
CA ARG A 68 -3.41 24.58 21.64
C ARG A 68 -3.95 23.37 20.90
N CYS A 69 -3.05 22.48 20.52
CA CYS A 69 -3.36 21.08 20.21
C CYS A 69 -3.84 20.41 21.50
N LEU A 70 -5.10 20.66 21.86
CA LEU A 70 -5.79 19.83 22.83
C LEU A 70 -6.08 18.54 22.09
N LYS A 71 -5.30 17.49 22.39
CA LYS A 71 -5.70 16.13 22.07
C LYS A 71 -7.14 15.95 22.58
N CYS A 72 -8.11 15.75 21.69
CA CYS A 72 -9.39 15.21 22.10
C CYS A 72 -9.18 13.72 22.36
N ASP A 73 -9.62 13.21 23.52
CA ASP A 73 -9.51 11.77 23.81
C ASP A 73 -10.22 10.94 22.72
N GLU A 74 -11.34 11.45 22.18
CA GLU A 74 -12.07 10.83 21.07
C GLU A 74 -11.23 10.69 19.79
N ASP A 75 -10.41 11.70 19.43
CA ASP A 75 -9.57 11.64 18.23
C ASP A 75 -8.51 10.54 18.33
N VAL A 76 -7.97 10.33 19.53
CA VAL A 76 -7.01 9.26 19.78
C VAL A 76 -7.68 7.90 19.77
N ASP A 77 -8.89 7.78 20.32
CA ASP A 77 -9.65 6.54 20.29
C ASP A 77 -10.00 6.12 18.86
N LEU A 78 -10.40 7.07 18.00
CA LEU A 78 -10.65 6.82 16.58
C LEU A 78 -9.39 6.32 15.85
N VAL A 79 -8.27 7.02 16.01
CA VAL A 79 -7.01 6.65 15.38
C VAL A 79 -6.51 5.29 15.90
N LEU A 80 -6.58 5.06 17.22
CA LEU A 80 -6.22 3.77 17.82
C LEU A 80 -7.07 2.64 17.24
N THR A 81 -8.38 2.84 17.13
CA THR A 81 -9.31 1.87 16.55
C THR A 81 -8.93 1.54 15.11
N ASP A 82 -8.65 2.55 14.28
CA ASP A 82 -8.25 2.35 12.89
C ASP A 82 -6.95 1.53 12.76
N HIS A 83 -5.96 1.80 13.63
CA HIS A 83 -4.70 1.07 13.68
C HIS A 83 -4.85 -0.38 14.16
N LEU A 84 -5.70 -0.63 15.18
CA LEU A 84 -5.99 -1.98 15.68
C LEU A 84 -6.77 -2.82 14.65
N LEU A 85 -7.72 -2.20 13.96
CA LEU A 85 -8.44 -2.84 12.86
C LEU A 85 -7.46 -3.21 11.73
N TYR A 86 -6.52 -2.32 11.41
CA TYR A 86 -5.49 -2.64 10.42
C TYR A 86 -4.58 -3.78 10.86
N CYS A 87 -4.14 -3.80 12.12
CA CYS A 87 -3.37 -4.93 12.67
C CYS A 87 -4.14 -6.25 12.55
N THR A 88 -5.45 -6.24 12.82
CA THR A 88 -6.32 -7.42 12.68
C THR A 88 -6.34 -7.94 11.24
N ARG A 89 -6.42 -7.04 10.25
CA ARG A 89 -6.33 -7.40 8.81
C ARG A 89 -4.97 -8.01 8.46
N LEU A 90 -3.88 -7.44 8.97
CA LEU A 90 -2.52 -7.94 8.71
C LEU A 90 -2.24 -9.30 9.35
N VAL A 91 -2.77 -9.55 10.56
CA VAL A 91 -2.67 -10.87 11.20
C VAL A 91 -3.50 -11.90 10.44
N SER A 92 -4.68 -11.51 9.95
CA SER A 92 -5.51 -12.38 9.12
C SER A 92 -4.81 -12.77 7.82
N SER A 93 -4.08 -11.84 7.17
CA SER A 93 -3.33 -12.14 5.94
C SER A 93 -2.12 -13.07 6.16
N LEU A 94 -1.55 -13.12 7.37
CA LEU A 94 -0.51 -14.10 7.71
C LEU A 94 -1.07 -15.52 7.73
N ASN A 95 -2.27 -15.70 8.27
CA ASN A 95 -2.90 -17.01 8.37
C ASN A 95 -3.32 -17.56 6.99
N SER A 96 -3.59 -16.68 6.03
CA SER A 96 -3.98 -17.05 4.66
C SER A 96 -2.82 -17.08 3.67
N ALA A 97 -1.56 -16.85 4.09
CA ALA A 97 -0.45 -16.66 3.18
C ALA A 97 -0.05 -17.92 2.39
N GLY A 98 -0.32 -19.13 2.91
CA GLY A 98 0.11 -20.38 2.29
C GLY A 98 1.62 -20.37 1.97
N PRO A 99 2.06 -20.84 0.78
CA PRO A 99 3.48 -20.82 0.40
C PRO A 99 4.00 -19.42 -0.02
N PHE A 100 3.20 -18.36 0.09
CA PHE A 100 3.57 -17.02 -0.38
C PHE A 100 4.39 -16.26 0.66
N LYS A 101 5.67 -16.60 0.80
CA LYS A 101 6.61 -15.91 1.71
C LYS A 101 6.63 -14.39 1.52
N CYS A 102 6.46 -13.90 0.29
CA CYS A 102 6.42 -12.46 0.02
C CYS A 102 5.23 -11.74 0.67
N ILE A 103 4.11 -12.44 0.89
CA ILE A 103 2.93 -11.95 1.63
C ILE A 103 3.23 -11.93 3.12
N GLU A 104 3.83 -13.00 3.64
CA GLU A 104 4.26 -13.09 5.04
C GLU A 104 5.23 -11.94 5.39
N GLU A 105 6.31 -11.79 4.63
CA GLU A 105 7.31 -10.72 4.80
C GLU A 105 6.68 -9.33 4.73
N THR A 106 5.77 -9.11 3.77
CA THR A 106 5.07 -7.84 3.61
C THR A 106 4.17 -7.53 4.81
N SER A 107 3.40 -8.52 5.27
CA SER A 107 2.49 -8.38 6.41
C SER A 107 3.27 -8.15 7.71
N LEU A 108 4.34 -8.91 7.95
CA LEU A 108 5.24 -8.72 9.10
C LEU A 108 5.90 -7.35 9.11
N ARG A 109 6.39 -6.88 7.96
CA ARG A 109 6.96 -5.52 7.84
C ARG A 109 5.92 -4.44 8.16
N LYS A 110 4.68 -4.62 7.70
CA LYS A 110 3.57 -3.69 8.01
C LYS A 110 3.20 -3.74 9.50
N ILE A 111 3.15 -4.91 10.13
CA ILE A 111 2.92 -5.06 11.58
C ILE A 111 4.03 -4.36 12.39
N ARG A 112 5.31 -4.50 12.00
CA ARG A 112 6.41 -3.76 12.65
C ARG A 112 6.23 -2.24 12.52
N LYS A 113 5.77 -1.76 11.36
CA LYS A 113 5.41 -0.34 11.20
C LYS A 113 4.26 0.06 12.13
N GLN A 114 3.24 -0.80 12.28
CA GLN A 114 2.12 -0.56 13.21
C GLN A 114 2.56 -0.52 14.66
N GLN A 115 3.51 -1.34 15.08
CA GLN A 115 4.10 -1.25 16.42
C GLN A 115 4.63 0.16 16.70
N THR A 116 5.39 0.74 15.76
CA THR A 116 5.90 2.12 15.90
C THR A 116 4.77 3.15 15.96
N CYS A 117 3.68 2.97 15.20
CA CYS A 117 2.51 3.84 15.28
C CYS A 117 1.82 3.74 16.64
N LEU A 118 1.61 2.53 17.16
CA LEU A 118 0.96 2.28 18.45
C LEU A 118 1.80 2.80 19.62
N ASP A 119 3.14 2.65 19.57
CA ASP A 119 4.04 3.24 20.56
C ASP A 119 3.94 4.78 20.56
N ALA A 120 3.82 5.40 19.37
CA ALA A 120 3.64 6.83 19.27
C ALA A 120 2.28 7.28 19.84
N ILE A 121 1.19 6.58 19.52
CA ILE A 121 -0.15 6.83 20.10
C ILE A 121 -0.12 6.70 21.62
N LEU A 122 0.54 5.66 22.16
CA LEU A 122 0.71 5.46 23.60
C LEU A 122 1.50 6.60 24.25
N ASN A 123 2.49 7.18 23.57
CA ASN A 123 3.21 8.34 24.07
C ASN A 123 2.35 9.60 24.11
N ILE A 124 1.47 9.81 23.11
CA ILE A 124 0.48 10.90 23.16
C ILE A 124 -0.44 10.73 24.37
N LEU A 125 -0.96 9.51 24.61
CA LEU A 125 -1.83 9.22 25.75
C LEU A 125 -1.20 9.54 27.11
N LYS A 126 0.13 9.48 27.22
CA LYS A 126 0.88 9.80 28.44
C LYS A 126 1.17 11.29 28.63
N GLN A 127 0.98 12.12 27.60
CA GLN A 127 1.33 13.53 27.62
C GLN A 127 0.10 14.40 27.96
N SER A 128 0.26 15.29 28.93
CA SER A 128 -0.78 16.28 29.27
C SER A 128 -0.86 17.42 28.23
N ASN A 129 0.26 17.74 27.57
CA ASN A 129 0.37 18.76 26.52
C ASN A 129 1.07 18.14 25.31
N PHE A 130 0.30 17.77 24.29
CA PHE A 130 0.81 17.21 23.05
C PHE A 130 0.95 18.28 21.96
N CYS A 131 1.99 18.19 21.13
CA CYS A 131 2.13 18.94 19.88
C CYS A 131 2.35 17.97 18.74
N LEU A 132 1.58 18.11 17.66
CA LEU A 132 1.72 17.29 16.46
C LEU A 132 3.15 17.33 15.90
N CYS A 133 3.81 18.49 15.98
CA CYS A 133 5.20 18.71 15.58
C CYS A 133 6.17 17.68 16.19
N ASN A 134 5.91 17.21 17.41
CA ASN A 134 6.76 16.25 18.11
C ASN A 134 6.68 14.82 17.53
N LEU A 135 5.74 14.54 16.63
CA LEU A 135 5.66 13.26 15.93
C LEU A 135 6.66 13.13 14.81
N PHE A 136 7.19 14.24 14.29
CA PHE A 136 8.07 14.26 13.12
C PHE A 136 9.52 14.49 13.54
N LYS A 137 10.44 13.80 12.88
CA LYS A 137 11.87 14.08 12.99
C LYS A 137 12.24 15.27 12.11
N GLU A 138 13.37 15.92 12.38
CA GLU A 138 13.89 17.01 11.51
C GLU A 138 14.04 16.57 10.04
N SER A 139 14.38 15.29 9.81
CA SER A 139 14.47 14.72 8.45
C SER A 139 13.13 14.49 7.76
N GLU A 140 12.01 14.73 8.44
CA GLU A 140 10.63 14.50 7.98
C GLU A 140 9.85 15.81 7.86
N GLU A 141 10.55 16.95 7.79
CA GLU A 141 9.95 18.29 7.73
C GLU A 141 9.06 18.48 6.48
N ASP A 142 9.44 17.90 5.33
CA ASP A 142 8.62 17.97 4.12
C ASP A 142 7.29 17.20 4.28
N ILE A 143 7.36 16.02 4.91
CA ILE A 143 6.18 15.20 5.26
C ILE A 143 5.28 15.99 6.23
N HIS A 144 5.86 16.56 7.28
CA HIS A 144 5.14 17.37 8.25
C HIS A 144 4.43 18.56 7.59
N GLN A 145 5.11 19.31 6.73
CA GLN A 145 4.52 20.47 6.03
C GLN A 145 3.38 20.10 5.09
N ILE A 146 3.45 18.95 4.42
CA ILE A 146 2.35 18.47 3.57
C ILE A 146 1.14 18.12 4.45
N TRP A 147 1.35 17.38 5.54
CA TRP A 147 0.28 17.03 6.48
C TRP A 147 -0.39 18.27 7.04
N THR A 148 0.39 19.23 7.56
CA THR A 148 -0.15 20.44 8.20
C THR A 148 -0.90 21.34 7.21
N ARG A 149 -0.49 21.39 5.94
CA ARG A 149 -1.24 22.14 4.91
C ARG A 149 -2.59 21.53 4.59
N ILE A 150 -2.71 20.19 4.59
CA ILE A 150 -3.95 19.48 4.27
C ILE A 150 -4.86 19.33 5.50
N CYS A 151 -4.27 18.98 6.65
CA CYS A 151 -4.98 18.50 7.84
C CYS A 151 -4.84 19.43 9.04
N GLY A 152 -4.02 20.49 8.96
CA GLY A 152 -3.64 21.29 10.12
C GLY A 152 -2.99 20.44 11.21
N ASN A 153 -3.40 20.66 12.46
CA ASN A 153 -2.89 19.92 13.62
C ASN A 153 -3.69 18.65 13.95
N GLY A 154 -4.55 18.17 13.04
CA GLY A 154 -5.37 16.98 13.26
C GLY A 154 -4.55 15.68 13.32
N LEU A 155 -4.99 14.73 14.16
CA LEU A 155 -4.42 13.37 14.22
C LEU A 155 -4.90 12.48 13.06
N TYR A 156 -6.02 12.86 12.44
CA TYR A 156 -6.54 12.24 11.23
C TYR A 156 -7.23 13.26 10.32
N CYS A 157 -7.54 12.84 9.10
CA CYS A 157 -8.37 13.56 8.15
C CYS A 157 -9.30 12.57 7.44
N VAL A 158 -10.51 13.01 7.11
CA VAL A 158 -11.45 12.22 6.30
C VAL A 158 -10.90 12.15 4.87
N ALA A 159 -10.93 10.95 4.27
CA ALA A 159 -10.31 10.63 2.99
C ALA A 159 -10.80 11.53 1.85
N ASP A 160 -12.08 11.89 1.82
CA ASP A 160 -12.63 12.82 0.82
C ASP A 160 -11.96 14.19 0.85
N HIS A 161 -11.93 14.83 2.03
CA HIS A 161 -11.29 16.12 2.23
C HIS A 161 -9.78 16.05 1.95
N PHE A 162 -9.11 15.02 2.48
CA PHE A 162 -7.69 14.82 2.24
C PHE A 162 -7.40 14.67 0.74
N SER A 163 -8.18 13.85 0.03
CA SER A 163 -8.00 13.63 -1.41
C SER A 163 -8.15 14.94 -2.17
N PHE A 164 -9.19 15.73 -1.88
CA PHE A 164 -9.42 17.02 -2.53
C PHE A 164 -8.24 17.98 -2.34
N GLU A 165 -7.79 18.17 -1.10
CA GLU A 165 -6.66 19.07 -0.80
C GLU A 165 -5.32 18.54 -1.33
N MET A 166 -5.12 17.23 -1.33
CA MET A 166 -3.93 16.61 -1.90
C MET A 166 -3.83 16.82 -3.41
N GLU A 167 -4.92 17.07 -4.13
CA GLU A 167 -4.85 17.50 -5.53
C GLU A 167 -4.06 18.80 -5.70
N ASN A 168 -4.21 19.75 -4.77
CA ASN A 168 -3.48 21.03 -4.79
C ASN A 168 -1.97 20.79 -4.64
N GLU A 169 -1.57 19.92 -3.71
CA GLU A 169 -0.18 19.53 -3.50
C GLU A 169 0.39 18.79 -4.72
N LEU A 170 -0.37 17.86 -5.31
CA LEU A 170 0.03 17.13 -6.52
C LEU A 170 0.25 18.08 -7.72
N ARG A 171 -0.61 19.08 -7.91
CA ARG A 171 -0.42 20.08 -8.99
C ARG A 171 0.82 20.92 -8.75
N SER A 172 1.17 21.23 -7.50
CA SER A 172 2.38 21.98 -7.17
C SER A 172 3.65 21.14 -7.37
N ILE A 173 3.66 19.91 -6.85
CA ILE A 173 4.85 19.05 -6.82
C ILE A 173 5.15 18.45 -8.19
N ALA A 174 4.11 17.97 -8.89
CA ALA A 174 4.25 17.22 -10.14
C ALA A 174 3.78 17.98 -11.39
N VAL A 175 3.37 19.25 -11.24
CA VAL A 175 2.93 20.12 -12.37
C VAL A 175 1.78 19.49 -13.16
N LEU A 176 0.81 18.92 -12.44
CA LEU A 176 -0.37 18.30 -13.03
C LEU A 176 -1.45 19.33 -13.35
N ASP A 177 -2.26 19.03 -14.37
CA ASP A 177 -3.56 19.70 -14.54
C ASP A 177 -4.60 19.16 -13.53
N SER A 178 -5.75 19.83 -13.44
CA SER A 178 -6.82 19.49 -12.50
C SER A 178 -7.40 18.10 -12.72
N TYR A 179 -7.51 17.65 -13.97
CA TYR A 179 -8.06 16.34 -14.29
C TYR A 179 -7.09 15.24 -13.84
N MET A 180 -5.81 15.38 -14.17
CA MET A 180 -4.79 14.42 -13.77
C MET A 180 -4.65 14.32 -12.25
N ALA A 181 -4.70 15.46 -11.54
CA ALA A 181 -4.67 15.47 -10.08
C ALA A 181 -5.87 14.72 -9.47
N SER A 182 -7.08 14.94 -10.00
CA SER A 182 -8.32 14.28 -9.53
C SER A 182 -8.34 12.76 -9.73
N ILE A 183 -7.54 12.26 -10.67
CA ILE A 183 -7.35 10.82 -10.89
C ILE A 183 -6.33 10.24 -9.91
N VAL A 184 -5.22 10.95 -9.69
CA VAL A 184 -4.09 10.42 -8.91
C VAL A 184 -4.37 10.48 -7.41
N SER A 185 -5.04 11.53 -6.93
CA SER A 185 -5.21 11.78 -5.50
C SER A 185 -5.98 10.67 -4.76
N PRO A 186 -7.16 10.21 -5.23
CA PRO A 186 -7.90 9.13 -4.55
C PRO A 186 -7.12 7.80 -4.52
N ARG A 187 -6.28 7.58 -5.54
CA ARG A 187 -5.41 6.41 -5.60
C ARG A 187 -4.29 6.48 -4.58
N LEU A 188 -3.68 7.65 -4.39
CA LEU A 188 -2.67 7.86 -3.36
C LEU A 188 -3.24 7.62 -1.97
N VAL A 189 -4.46 8.11 -1.71
CA VAL A 189 -5.17 7.83 -0.45
C VAL A 189 -5.35 6.33 -0.23
N SER A 190 -5.78 5.61 -1.27
CA SER A 190 -5.93 4.15 -1.19
C SER A 190 -4.61 3.45 -0.85
N ASP A 191 -3.50 3.90 -1.44
CA ASP A 191 -2.17 3.32 -1.19
C ASP A 191 -1.65 3.63 0.23
N ILE A 192 -1.89 4.84 0.74
CA ILE A 192 -1.59 5.22 2.14
C ILE A 192 -2.36 4.35 3.13
N LEU A 193 -3.64 4.09 2.85
CA LEU A 193 -4.53 3.28 3.69
C LEU A 193 -4.35 1.77 3.53
N ASP A 194 -3.50 1.34 2.58
CA ASP A 194 -3.35 -0.06 2.17
C ASP A 194 -4.71 -0.69 1.77
N SER A 195 -5.52 0.08 1.04
CA SER A 195 -6.84 -0.30 0.54
C SER A 195 -6.81 -0.58 -0.96
N SER A 196 -7.68 -1.48 -1.41
CA SER A 196 -7.87 -1.79 -2.83
C SER A 196 -8.70 -0.75 -3.58
N HIS A 197 -9.45 0.08 -2.86
CA HIS A 197 -10.33 1.09 -3.42
C HIS A 197 -10.38 2.32 -2.52
N PHE A 198 -10.70 3.45 -3.14
CA PHE A 198 -10.95 4.70 -2.44
C PHE A 198 -12.32 4.65 -1.77
N ASP A 199 -12.34 4.87 -0.47
CA ASP A 199 -13.55 5.09 0.31
C ASP A 199 -13.49 6.52 0.88
N PRO A 200 -14.38 7.43 0.44
CA PRO A 200 -14.36 8.82 0.88
C PRO A 200 -14.63 8.98 2.38
N THR A 201 -15.24 7.98 3.04
CA THR A 201 -15.59 8.03 4.46
C THR A 201 -14.50 7.51 5.39
N SER A 202 -13.49 6.85 4.82
CA SER A 202 -12.33 6.35 5.57
C SER A 202 -11.53 7.50 6.20
N ARG A 203 -10.79 7.21 7.27
CA ARG A 203 -9.89 8.17 7.92
C ARG A 203 -8.44 7.82 7.62
N ILE A 204 -7.67 8.84 7.28
CA ILE A 204 -6.22 8.77 7.16
C ILE A 204 -5.66 9.34 8.44
N SER A 205 -4.92 8.55 9.22
CA SER A 205 -4.18 9.05 10.37
C SER A 205 -2.84 9.67 9.96
N VAL A 206 -2.35 10.61 10.78
CA VAL A 206 -1.00 11.19 10.62
C VAL A 206 0.07 10.10 10.65
N PHE A 207 -0.15 9.02 11.40
CA PHE A 207 0.77 7.90 11.50
C PHE A 207 0.82 7.04 10.24
N GLN A 208 -0.33 6.75 9.60
CA GLN A 208 -0.37 6.05 8.31
C GLN A 208 0.30 6.89 7.23
N PHE A 209 -0.07 8.18 7.14
CA PHE A 209 0.53 9.12 6.19
C PHE A 209 2.04 9.21 6.35
N LYS A 210 2.51 9.42 7.59
CA LYS A 210 3.94 9.46 7.89
C LYS A 210 4.63 8.15 7.51
N SER A 211 4.09 7.01 7.95
CA SER A 211 4.66 5.68 7.73
C SER A 211 4.77 5.30 6.24
N TYR A 212 3.90 5.86 5.40
CA TYR A 212 3.96 5.74 3.95
C TYR A 212 5.23 6.43 3.40
N PHE A 213 5.44 7.72 3.73
CA PHE A 213 6.54 8.52 3.21
C PHE A 213 7.91 8.33 3.91
N THR A 214 7.97 7.83 5.14
CA THR A 214 9.27 7.63 5.84
C THR A 214 10.15 6.55 5.17
N THR A 215 9.65 5.77 4.21
CA THR A 215 10.43 4.69 3.57
C THR A 215 11.65 5.22 2.79
N LEU A 216 11.62 6.46 2.29
CA LEU A 216 12.74 7.07 1.54
C LEU A 216 13.20 8.44 2.07
N ASN A 217 12.59 8.98 3.14
CA ASN A 217 12.85 10.33 3.67
C ASN A 217 12.85 11.44 2.59
N ARG A 218 12.01 11.29 1.56
CA ARG A 218 11.90 12.20 0.40
C ARG A 218 10.48 12.18 -0.16
N ALA A 219 9.52 12.83 0.51
CA ALA A 219 8.10 12.75 0.15
C ALA A 219 7.87 13.11 -1.33
N HIS A 220 8.50 14.21 -1.78
CA HIS A 220 8.41 14.69 -3.15
C HIS A 220 8.83 13.66 -4.21
N SER A 221 9.93 12.93 -3.96
CA SER A 221 10.41 11.91 -4.91
C SER A 221 9.44 10.75 -5.01
N MET A 222 8.89 10.29 -3.88
CA MET A 222 7.87 9.24 -3.86
C MET A 222 6.59 9.69 -4.54
N ILE A 223 6.16 10.94 -4.34
CA ILE A 223 5.00 11.51 -5.02
C ILE A 223 5.22 11.53 -6.53
N LEU A 224 6.39 11.98 -7.01
CA LEU A 224 6.69 12.00 -8.44
C LEU A 224 6.70 10.61 -9.07
N GLU A 225 7.29 9.61 -8.40
CA GLU A 225 7.25 8.22 -8.88
C GLU A 225 5.83 7.65 -8.87
N PHE A 226 5.04 7.96 -7.83
CA PHE A 226 3.65 7.53 -7.72
C PHE A 226 2.77 8.14 -8.82
N VAL A 227 2.94 9.45 -9.10
CA VAL A 227 2.25 10.15 -10.19
C VAL A 227 2.62 9.52 -11.53
N ALA A 228 3.91 9.29 -11.79
CA ALA A 228 4.38 8.68 -13.04
C ALA A 228 3.80 7.28 -13.24
N ASP A 229 3.81 6.43 -12.21
CA ASP A 229 3.17 5.11 -12.25
C ASP A 229 1.65 5.21 -12.47
N SER A 230 1.00 6.18 -11.84
CA SER A 230 -0.46 6.36 -11.90
C SER A 230 -0.96 6.80 -13.26
N LEU A 231 -0.31 7.79 -13.85
CA LEU A 231 -0.68 8.25 -15.19
C LEU A 231 -0.33 7.22 -16.26
N ALA A 232 0.79 6.52 -16.12
CA ALA A 232 1.13 5.41 -17.02
C ALA A 232 0.06 4.30 -16.98
N ALA A 233 -0.50 4.00 -15.80
CA ALA A 233 -1.58 3.03 -15.68
C ALA A 233 -2.87 3.47 -16.39
N GLU A 234 -3.25 4.76 -16.32
CA GLU A 234 -4.40 5.26 -17.07
C GLU A 234 -4.18 5.26 -18.58
N ASP A 235 -2.96 5.52 -19.05
CA ASP A 235 -2.59 5.38 -20.46
C ASP A 235 -2.68 3.91 -20.94
N LEU A 236 -2.25 2.95 -20.12
CA LEU A 236 -2.40 1.52 -20.42
C LEU A 236 -3.88 1.10 -20.48
N LYS A 237 -4.70 1.62 -19.58
CA LYS A 237 -6.14 1.35 -19.51
C LYS A 237 -6.90 1.81 -20.75
N CYS A 238 -6.41 2.86 -21.43
CA CYS A 238 -7.00 3.34 -22.68
C CYS A 238 -6.91 2.33 -23.84
N LYS A 239 -6.02 1.33 -23.76
CA LYS A 239 -5.78 0.33 -24.81
C LYS A 239 -5.44 0.94 -26.18
N ASP A 240 -4.85 2.13 -26.17
CA ASP A 240 -4.23 2.72 -27.35
C ASP A 240 -2.77 2.28 -27.44
N VAL A 241 -2.32 1.83 -28.61
CA VAL A 241 -0.98 1.23 -28.78
C VAL A 241 0.13 2.24 -28.51
N GLN A 242 -0.03 3.50 -28.92
CA GLN A 242 1.00 4.53 -28.72
C GLN A 242 1.08 4.96 -27.26
N LYS A 243 -0.08 5.18 -26.62
CA LYS A 243 -0.15 5.45 -25.18
C LYS A 243 0.42 4.31 -24.36
N ALA A 244 0.09 3.07 -24.69
CA ALA A 244 0.62 1.89 -24.01
C ALA A 244 2.15 1.80 -24.15
N PHE A 245 2.69 2.06 -25.34
CA PHE A 245 4.14 2.09 -25.57
C PHE A 245 4.84 3.16 -24.72
N TYR A 246 4.27 4.37 -24.69
CA TYR A 246 4.79 5.46 -23.86
C TYR A 246 4.74 5.09 -22.38
N ALA A 247 3.61 4.58 -21.90
CA ALA A 247 3.41 4.17 -20.52
C ALA A 247 4.44 3.12 -20.07
N VAL A 248 4.66 2.04 -20.84
CA VAL A 248 5.66 1.03 -20.45
C VAL A 248 7.10 1.58 -20.47
N SER A 249 7.40 2.60 -21.28
CA SER A 249 8.69 3.30 -21.29
C SER A 249 8.92 4.18 -20.05
N VAL A 250 7.84 4.67 -19.44
CA VAL A 250 7.87 5.34 -18.13
C VAL A 250 8.08 4.29 -17.04
N LEU A 251 7.29 3.21 -17.06
CA LEU A 251 7.38 2.12 -16.09
C LEU A 251 8.73 1.39 -16.09
N SER A 252 9.50 1.43 -17.18
CA SER A 252 10.86 0.85 -17.22
C SER A 252 11.90 1.66 -16.42
N LYS A 253 11.55 2.87 -15.97
CA LYS A 253 12.45 3.77 -15.22
C LYS A 253 12.20 3.76 -13.71
N ILE A 254 11.11 3.12 -13.27
CA ILE A 254 10.67 3.05 -11.88
C ILE A 254 10.39 1.59 -11.50
N VAL A 255 10.08 1.34 -10.22
CA VAL A 255 9.51 0.06 -9.79
C VAL A 255 7.99 0.17 -9.93
N PRO A 256 7.35 -0.54 -10.87
CA PRO A 256 5.91 -0.41 -11.09
C PRO A 256 5.10 -0.93 -9.92
N SER A 257 3.99 -0.27 -9.63
CA SER A 257 3.01 -0.72 -8.63
C SER A 257 2.22 -1.94 -9.12
N SER A 258 1.50 -2.61 -8.21
CA SER A 258 0.57 -3.68 -8.60
C SER A 258 -0.57 -3.16 -9.50
N TYR A 259 -0.93 -1.88 -9.40
CA TYR A 259 -1.99 -1.29 -10.22
C TYR A 259 -1.54 -1.10 -11.68
N SER A 260 -0.34 -0.56 -11.92
CA SER A 260 0.18 -0.44 -13.28
C SER A 260 0.48 -1.82 -13.90
N LEU A 261 1.02 -2.76 -13.11
CA LEU A 261 1.25 -4.14 -13.53
C LEU A 261 -0.04 -4.90 -13.85
N PHE A 262 -1.14 -4.61 -13.17
CA PHE A 262 -2.46 -5.14 -13.53
C PHE A 262 -2.83 -4.78 -14.98
N TYR A 263 -2.66 -3.51 -15.38
CA TYR A 263 -2.97 -3.10 -16.74
C TYR A 263 -1.96 -3.62 -17.77
N VAL A 264 -0.67 -3.72 -17.43
CA VAL A 264 0.30 -4.47 -18.27
C VAL A 264 -0.18 -5.90 -18.49
N GLY A 265 -0.64 -6.56 -17.44
CA GLY A 265 -1.22 -7.90 -17.51
C GLY A 265 -2.49 -7.98 -18.36
N CYS A 266 -3.37 -6.97 -18.30
CA CYS A 266 -4.55 -6.88 -19.16
C CYS A 266 -4.17 -6.83 -20.64
N LEU A 267 -3.11 -6.10 -21.00
CA LEU A 267 -2.59 -6.05 -22.38
C LEU A 267 -2.06 -7.42 -22.84
N LEU A 268 -1.45 -8.23 -21.97
CA LEU A 268 -1.01 -9.59 -22.32
C LEU A 268 -2.17 -10.50 -22.73
N THR A 269 -3.36 -10.23 -22.21
CA THR A 269 -4.59 -11.00 -22.51
C THR A 269 -5.46 -10.36 -23.58
N ASP A 270 -5.04 -9.22 -24.14
CA ASP A 270 -5.84 -8.49 -25.12
C ASP A 270 -5.93 -9.23 -26.46
N SER A 271 -7.04 -9.00 -27.17
CA SER A 271 -7.26 -9.50 -28.53
C SER A 271 -6.38 -8.81 -29.57
N ASN A 272 -5.99 -7.55 -29.32
CA ASN A 272 -5.12 -6.82 -30.23
C ASN A 272 -3.65 -7.32 -30.09
N PRO A 273 -3.06 -7.89 -31.15
CA PRO A 273 -1.70 -8.43 -31.09
C PRO A 273 -0.64 -7.36 -30.82
N ASP A 274 -0.86 -6.10 -31.22
CA ASP A 274 0.10 -5.02 -31.00
C ASP A 274 0.17 -4.63 -29.52
N LEU A 275 -0.97 -4.55 -28.85
CA LEU A 275 -1.04 -4.31 -27.40
C LEU A 275 -0.37 -5.44 -26.61
N LYS A 276 -0.64 -6.69 -27.00
CA LYS A 276 0.03 -7.86 -26.43
C LYS A 276 1.55 -7.77 -26.63
N ASN A 277 2.00 -7.38 -27.81
CA ASN A 277 3.42 -7.26 -28.12
C ASN A 277 4.10 -6.15 -27.29
N VAL A 278 3.44 -5.02 -27.03
CA VAL A 278 3.94 -3.96 -26.14
C VAL A 278 4.22 -4.51 -24.74
N ALA A 279 3.25 -5.23 -24.15
CA ALA A 279 3.40 -5.80 -22.81
C ALA A 279 4.45 -6.92 -22.74
N VAL A 280 4.50 -7.81 -23.74
CA VAL A 280 5.53 -8.86 -23.82
C VAL A 280 6.92 -8.25 -23.96
N THR A 281 7.08 -7.23 -24.81
CA THR A 281 8.37 -6.54 -25.01
C THR A 281 8.84 -5.89 -23.71
N TYR A 282 7.93 -5.21 -23.01
CA TYR A 282 8.22 -4.62 -21.70
C TYR A 282 8.67 -5.67 -20.67
N LEU A 283 7.92 -6.76 -20.49
CA LEU A 283 8.29 -7.79 -19.49
C LEU A 283 9.59 -8.53 -19.86
N LYS A 284 9.88 -8.71 -21.15
CA LYS A 284 11.18 -9.22 -21.61
C LYS A 284 12.31 -8.25 -21.30
N ALA A 285 12.09 -6.94 -21.46
CA ALA A 285 13.07 -5.92 -21.08
C ALA A 285 13.31 -5.91 -19.56
N VAL A 286 12.25 -6.08 -18.75
CA VAL A 286 12.37 -6.24 -17.29
C VAL A 286 13.28 -7.42 -16.93
N CYS A 287 13.23 -8.52 -17.68
CA CYS A 287 14.11 -9.68 -17.45
C CYS A 287 15.61 -9.39 -17.68
N THR A 288 15.98 -8.25 -18.25
CA THR A 288 17.40 -7.86 -18.41
C THR A 288 17.99 -7.21 -17.15
N ASN A 289 17.16 -6.89 -16.16
CA ASN A 289 17.55 -6.35 -14.85
C ASN A 289 16.99 -7.25 -13.75
N GLU A 290 17.85 -8.08 -13.14
CA GLU A 290 17.40 -9.12 -12.20
C GLU A 290 16.75 -8.52 -10.94
N ASP A 291 17.25 -7.40 -10.42
CA ASP A 291 16.64 -6.74 -9.26
C ASP A 291 15.23 -6.24 -9.55
N LEU A 292 15.03 -5.61 -10.71
CA LEU A 292 13.71 -5.17 -11.15
C LEU A 292 12.79 -6.36 -11.43
N ARG A 293 13.33 -7.40 -12.08
CA ARG A 293 12.61 -8.64 -12.38
C ARG A 293 12.07 -9.30 -11.12
N LEU A 294 12.88 -9.44 -10.06
CA LEU A 294 12.45 -10.01 -8.79
C LEU A 294 11.35 -9.17 -8.13
N LYS A 295 11.45 -7.84 -8.19
CA LYS A 295 10.39 -6.93 -7.68
C LYS A 295 9.08 -7.09 -8.45
N VAL A 296 9.13 -7.15 -9.77
CA VAL A 296 7.95 -7.33 -10.64
C VAL A 296 7.32 -8.71 -10.43
N ILE A 297 8.12 -9.78 -10.32
CA ILE A 297 7.62 -11.12 -9.99
C ILE A 297 6.98 -11.14 -8.59
N SER A 298 7.60 -10.51 -7.60
CA SER A 298 7.03 -10.37 -6.25
C SER A 298 5.66 -9.69 -6.27
N SER A 299 5.49 -8.63 -7.09
CA SER A 299 4.18 -7.98 -7.26
C SER A 299 3.14 -8.91 -7.88
N PHE A 300 3.45 -9.62 -8.97
CA PHE A 300 2.51 -10.57 -9.57
C PHE A 300 2.19 -11.76 -8.65
N LEU A 301 3.15 -12.23 -7.85
CA LEU A 301 2.89 -13.24 -6.81
C LEU A 301 1.89 -12.73 -5.77
N LYS A 302 2.03 -11.48 -5.32
CA LYS A 302 1.08 -10.89 -4.37
C LYS A 302 -0.32 -10.76 -4.97
N MET A 303 -0.39 -10.42 -6.25
CA MET A 303 -1.64 -10.31 -6.99
C MET A 303 -2.37 -11.65 -7.16
N LEU A 304 -1.68 -12.81 -7.10
CA LEU A 304 -2.32 -14.13 -7.05
C LEU A 304 -3.16 -14.36 -5.78
N GLN A 305 -2.91 -13.61 -4.70
CA GLN A 305 -3.69 -13.65 -3.46
C GLN A 305 -4.83 -12.63 -3.44
N SER A 306 -5.09 -11.93 -4.55
CA SER A 306 -6.18 -10.97 -4.67
C SER A 306 -7.55 -11.67 -4.64
N GLY A 307 -8.55 -11.02 -4.02
CA GLY A 307 -9.95 -11.43 -4.14
C GLY A 307 -10.51 -11.25 -5.55
N ASN A 308 -9.85 -10.48 -6.41
CA ASN A 308 -10.29 -10.23 -7.79
C ASN A 308 -9.77 -11.30 -8.76
N ILE A 309 -10.69 -12.01 -9.41
CA ILE A 309 -10.39 -13.08 -10.38
C ILE A 309 -9.52 -12.57 -11.54
N SER A 310 -9.86 -11.42 -12.12
CA SER A 310 -9.10 -10.83 -13.24
C SER A 310 -7.66 -10.54 -12.84
N THR A 311 -7.43 -10.01 -11.63
CA THR A 311 -6.09 -9.74 -11.09
C THR A 311 -5.25 -11.02 -11.00
N LYS A 312 -5.85 -12.13 -10.56
CA LYS A 312 -5.16 -13.43 -10.49
C LYS A 312 -4.84 -13.98 -11.88
N LEU A 313 -5.78 -13.93 -12.82
CA LEU A 313 -5.59 -14.43 -14.19
C LEU A 313 -4.46 -13.70 -14.93
N VAL A 314 -4.44 -12.37 -14.88
CA VAL A 314 -3.37 -11.60 -15.54
C VAL A 314 -2.01 -11.84 -14.89
N SER A 315 -1.99 -12.13 -13.59
CA SER A 315 -0.77 -12.47 -12.85
C SER A 315 -0.21 -13.82 -13.28
N CYS A 316 -1.04 -14.85 -13.42
CA CYS A 316 -0.61 -16.13 -14.00
C CYS A 316 0.05 -15.91 -15.37
N LYS A 317 -0.61 -15.15 -16.26
CA LYS A 317 -0.07 -14.90 -17.60
C LYS A 317 1.25 -14.13 -17.58
N ALA A 318 1.39 -13.13 -16.71
CA ALA A 318 2.63 -12.37 -16.58
C ALA A 318 3.78 -13.23 -16.03
N LEU A 319 3.52 -14.10 -15.05
CA LEU A 319 4.52 -15.01 -14.47
C LEU A 319 5.04 -16.02 -15.49
N GLU A 320 4.19 -16.48 -16.42
CA GLU A 320 4.60 -17.28 -17.58
C GLU A 320 5.60 -16.52 -18.45
N VAL A 321 5.26 -15.28 -18.86
CA VAL A 321 6.10 -14.43 -19.72
C VAL A 321 7.45 -14.10 -19.07
N LEU A 322 7.45 -13.89 -17.75
CA LEU A 322 8.64 -13.62 -16.93
C LEU A 322 9.49 -14.87 -16.66
N LYS A 323 9.02 -16.06 -17.06
CA LYS A 323 9.63 -17.36 -16.80
C LYS A 323 9.96 -17.56 -15.32
N ALA A 324 8.99 -17.26 -14.46
CA ALA A 324 9.16 -17.25 -13.00
C ALA A 324 9.19 -18.68 -12.40
N LYS A 325 10.14 -19.52 -12.82
CA LYS A 325 10.24 -20.94 -12.40
C LYS A 325 10.47 -21.13 -10.90
N HIS A 326 10.95 -20.12 -10.18
CA HIS A 326 11.08 -20.17 -8.72
C HIS A 326 9.72 -20.08 -7.99
N CYS A 327 8.63 -19.80 -8.72
CA CYS A 327 7.28 -19.67 -8.18
C CYS A 327 6.41 -20.92 -8.34
N ILE A 328 7.01 -22.08 -8.71
CA ILE A 328 6.25 -23.31 -9.01
C ILE A 328 5.40 -23.75 -7.81
N GLU A 329 5.94 -23.68 -6.59
CA GLU A 329 5.21 -24.03 -5.37
C GLU A 329 3.96 -23.16 -5.17
N GLN A 330 4.08 -21.85 -5.38
CA GLN A 330 2.98 -20.90 -5.25
C GLN A 330 1.92 -21.11 -6.35
N LEU A 331 2.35 -21.38 -7.58
CA LEU A 331 1.44 -21.68 -8.69
C LEU A 331 0.73 -23.02 -8.51
N ALA A 332 1.41 -24.05 -8.00
CA ALA A 332 0.81 -25.35 -7.67
C ALA A 332 -0.25 -25.19 -6.58
N TYR A 333 0.05 -24.43 -5.52
CA TYR A 333 -0.93 -24.12 -4.49
C TYR A 333 -2.18 -23.43 -5.09
N VAL A 334 -2.01 -22.41 -5.93
CA VAL A 334 -3.16 -21.76 -6.61
C VAL A 334 -3.92 -22.74 -7.50
N ALA A 335 -3.22 -23.61 -8.25
CA ALA A 335 -3.85 -24.63 -9.08
C ALA A 335 -4.71 -25.62 -8.30
N ASP A 336 -4.35 -25.89 -7.04
CA ASP A 336 -5.02 -26.88 -6.20
C ASP A 336 -6.10 -26.27 -5.30
N THR A 337 -5.89 -25.06 -4.78
CA THR A 337 -6.71 -24.50 -3.70
C THR A 337 -7.52 -23.27 -4.06
N ASP A 338 -7.29 -22.63 -5.21
CA ASP A 338 -8.06 -21.43 -5.58
C ASP A 338 -9.54 -21.77 -5.77
N ASN A 339 -10.44 -20.88 -5.33
CA ASN A 339 -11.88 -21.09 -5.43
C ASN A 339 -12.37 -21.04 -6.90
N ASP A 340 -11.72 -20.27 -7.77
CA ASP A 340 -12.15 -20.08 -9.16
C ASP A 340 -11.48 -21.09 -10.11
N VAL A 341 -12.29 -21.79 -10.92
CA VAL A 341 -11.80 -22.82 -11.85
C VAL A 341 -10.88 -22.27 -12.93
N ASN A 342 -11.15 -21.06 -13.44
CA ASN A 342 -10.34 -20.46 -14.49
C ASN A 342 -8.98 -20.06 -13.96
N VAL A 343 -8.91 -19.61 -12.70
CA VAL A 343 -7.64 -19.31 -12.03
C VAL A 343 -6.83 -20.58 -11.82
N ARG A 344 -7.47 -21.67 -11.36
CA ARG A 344 -6.80 -22.97 -11.24
C ARG A 344 -6.24 -23.45 -12.58
N ASP A 345 -7.03 -23.37 -13.64
CA ASP A 345 -6.62 -23.81 -14.97
C ASP A 345 -5.53 -22.93 -15.56
N ALA A 346 -5.58 -21.61 -15.34
CA ALA A 346 -4.51 -20.70 -15.73
C ALA A 346 -3.20 -21.08 -15.04
N ALA A 347 -3.21 -21.32 -13.73
CA ALA A 347 -2.02 -21.74 -12.99
C ALA A 347 -1.46 -23.09 -13.52
N ARG A 348 -2.32 -24.08 -13.79
CA ARG A 348 -1.91 -25.37 -14.42
C ARG A 348 -1.28 -25.17 -15.79
N CYS A 349 -1.82 -24.27 -16.61
CA CYS A 349 -1.24 -23.97 -17.91
C CYS A 349 0.18 -23.42 -17.77
N VAL A 350 0.42 -22.51 -16.82
CA VAL A 350 1.77 -21.97 -16.57
C VAL A 350 2.73 -23.07 -16.11
N LEU A 351 2.30 -23.94 -15.20
CA LEU A 351 3.12 -25.05 -14.71
C LEU A 351 3.56 -25.98 -15.85
N ARG A 352 2.62 -26.38 -16.72
CA ARG A 352 2.93 -27.18 -17.91
C ARG A 352 3.91 -26.48 -18.86
N CYS A 353 3.73 -25.18 -19.09
CA CYS A 353 4.70 -24.40 -19.89
C CYS A 353 6.12 -24.43 -19.29
N PHE A 354 6.24 -24.43 -17.96
CA PHE A 354 7.55 -24.52 -17.31
C PHE A 354 8.20 -25.90 -17.43
N GLU A 355 7.41 -26.98 -17.47
CA GLU A 355 7.87 -28.35 -17.70
C GLU A 355 8.37 -28.53 -19.15
N GLU A 356 7.59 -28.09 -20.13
CA GLU A 356 7.94 -28.16 -21.56
C GLU A 356 9.26 -27.41 -21.85
N ASP A 357 9.44 -26.21 -21.29
CA ASP A 357 10.68 -25.42 -21.40
C ASP A 357 11.91 -26.09 -20.73
N SER A 358 11.71 -27.13 -19.92
CA SER A 358 12.79 -27.85 -19.20
C SER A 358 13.17 -29.17 -19.87
N SER A 359 12.35 -29.66 -20.82
CA SER A 359 12.70 -30.81 -21.64
C SER A 359 13.75 -30.40 -22.69
N PRO A 360 14.96 -30.99 -22.69
CA PRO A 360 15.89 -30.75 -23.77
C PRO A 360 15.25 -31.30 -25.04
N LEU A 361 15.18 -30.47 -26.09
CA LEU A 361 15.00 -30.91 -27.46
C LEU A 361 15.92 -32.12 -27.68
N GLU A 362 15.36 -33.33 -27.71
CA GLU A 362 16.00 -34.48 -28.32
C GLU A 362 16.25 -34.05 -29.76
N LYS A 363 17.50 -33.66 -30.03
CA LYS A 363 17.99 -33.36 -31.36
C LYS A 363 17.90 -34.66 -32.16
N THR A 364 16.85 -34.80 -32.97
CA THR A 364 16.86 -35.67 -34.15
C THR A 364 17.72 -35.10 -35.25
#